data_AF-A0A132UCE8-F1
#
_entry.id   AF-A0A132UCE8-F1
#
_cell.length_a   1.000
_cell.length_b   1.000
_cell.length_c   1.000
_cell.angle_alpha   90.00
_cell.angle_beta   90.00
_cell.angle_gamma   90.00
#
_symmetry.space_group_name_H-M   'P 1'
#
loop_
_entity.id
_entity.type
_entity.pdbx_description
1 polymer ?
#
loop_
_entity_poly.entity_id
_entity_poly.type
_entity_poly.pdbx_seq_one_letter_code
_entity_poly.pdbx_strand_id
1 'polypeptide(L)'
;MFFGDRSIFAVEFELDQEYNGAWLLGKFCYWIRGKRVGDYELGTSLRDVLFSLDTLVQNNGNRTQVELFGLSGRDLFTRLDGALFGYERTLYDEVAVKETWARFNVVLPVDVFDGCKVYLVENLEMSRMLFRNLNKVEVQEEKFEKGLFDDVISRAHQELAILYKNVIKNS
;
A
#
# COMPACT_ATOMS: atom_id res chain seq x y z
N MET A 1 -14.16 6.54 7.54
CA MET A 1 -13.00 7.35 7.97
C MET A 1 -12.10 7.59 6.78
N PHE A 2 -11.46 8.77 6.70
CA PHE A 2 -10.72 9.22 5.53
C PHE A 2 -9.46 9.99 5.94
N PHE A 3 -8.31 9.64 5.38
CA PHE A 3 -7.00 10.21 5.72
C PHE A 3 -6.22 10.58 4.47
N GLY A 4 -5.77 11.83 4.36
CA GLY A 4 -4.96 12.31 3.24
C GLY A 4 -5.72 13.24 2.28
N ASP A 5 -5.25 13.33 1.04
CA ASP A 5 -5.90 14.08 -0.03
C ASP A 5 -6.16 13.14 -1.21
N ARG A 6 -7.44 12.93 -1.53
CA ARG A 6 -7.83 12.00 -2.61
C ARG A 6 -7.21 12.37 -3.95
N SER A 7 -6.90 13.64 -4.20
CA SER A 7 -6.31 14.10 -5.45
C SER A 7 -4.85 13.68 -5.62
N ILE A 8 -4.18 13.30 -4.52
CA ILE A 8 -2.79 12.85 -4.49
C ILE A 8 -2.74 11.39 -3.99
N PHE A 9 -2.85 11.22 -2.66
CA PHE A 9 -2.93 9.94 -1.98
C PHE A 9 -3.80 10.06 -0.72
N ALA A 10 -4.72 9.13 -0.55
CA ALA A 10 -5.49 8.98 0.68
C ALA A 10 -5.85 7.52 0.96
N VAL A 11 -6.23 7.25 2.20
CA VAL A 11 -6.83 5.99 2.64
C VAL A 11 -8.26 6.26 3.07
N GLU A 12 -9.16 5.36 2.71
CA GLU A 12 -10.54 5.35 3.18
C GLU A 12 -10.86 3.97 3.75
N PHE A 13 -11.45 3.94 4.95
CA PHE A 13 -12.00 2.72 5.51
C PHE A 13 -13.29 2.96 6.27
N GLU A 14 -14.15 1.95 6.32
CA GLU A 14 -15.44 1.99 6.99
C GLU A 14 -15.64 0.70 7.79
N LEU A 15 -16.11 0.81 9.03
CA LEU A 15 -16.47 -0.35 9.85
C LEU A 15 -17.94 -0.69 9.60
N ASP A 16 -18.24 -1.96 9.32
CA ASP A 16 -19.62 -2.38 9.08
C ASP A 16 -20.46 -2.31 10.36
N GLN A 17 -21.78 -2.22 10.22
CA GLN A 17 -22.69 -2.30 11.37
C GLN A 17 -22.59 -3.66 12.08
N GLU A 18 -22.44 -4.74 11.30
CA GLU A 18 -22.25 -6.11 11.78
C GLU A 18 -20.76 -6.52 11.70
N TYR A 19 -19.90 -5.76 12.37
CA TYR A 19 -18.43 -5.91 12.28
C TYR A 19 -17.85 -7.17 12.95
N ASN A 20 -18.70 -8.06 13.49
CA ASN A 20 -18.33 -9.36 14.07
C ASN A 20 -17.22 -9.29 15.14
N GLY A 21 -17.33 -8.33 16.05
CA GLY A 21 -16.42 -8.19 17.19
C GLY A 21 -14.98 -7.97 16.74
N ALA A 22 -14.05 -8.78 17.24
CA ALA A 22 -12.62 -8.62 17.00
C ALA A 22 -12.19 -8.78 15.53
N TRP A 23 -13.06 -9.26 14.63
CA TRP A 23 -12.77 -9.32 13.19
C TRP A 23 -12.79 -7.95 12.52
N LEU A 24 -13.55 -7.00 13.06
CA LEU A 24 -13.73 -5.67 12.50
C LEU A 24 -14.06 -5.71 11.00
N LEU A 25 -15.10 -6.45 10.61
CA LEU A 25 -15.51 -6.46 9.21
C LEU A 25 -15.87 -5.04 8.74
N GLY A 26 -15.44 -4.71 7.54
CA GLY A 26 -15.57 -3.38 6.99
C GLY A 26 -15.05 -3.28 5.57
N LYS A 27 -14.77 -2.06 5.14
CA LYS A 27 -14.24 -1.75 3.81
C LYS A 27 -12.94 -0.97 3.93
N PHE A 28 -12.02 -1.16 2.99
CA PHE A 28 -10.74 -0.45 2.96
C PHE A 28 -10.30 -0.23 1.51
N CYS A 29 -9.80 0.96 1.19
CA CYS A 29 -9.19 1.21 -0.12
C CYS A 29 -8.14 2.32 -0.06
N TYR A 30 -7.36 2.41 -1.13
CA TYR A 30 -6.53 3.56 -1.42
C TYR A 30 -7.25 4.49 -2.41
N TRP A 31 -6.98 5.78 -2.28
CA TRP A 31 -7.25 6.79 -3.30
C TRP A 31 -5.92 7.24 -3.87
N ILE A 32 -5.74 7.11 -5.18
CA ILE A 32 -4.55 7.55 -5.91
C ILE A 32 -5.03 8.40 -7.08
N ARG A 33 -4.69 9.69 -7.11
CA ARG A 33 -5.13 10.64 -8.17
C ARG A 33 -6.64 10.67 -8.39
N GLY A 34 -7.40 10.68 -7.31
CA GLY A 34 -8.87 10.68 -7.32
C GLY A 34 -9.49 9.35 -7.74
N LYS A 35 -8.69 8.33 -8.04
CA LYS A 35 -9.17 6.99 -8.39
C LYS A 35 -9.10 6.09 -7.17
N ARG A 36 -10.18 5.35 -6.94
CA ARG A 36 -10.22 4.29 -5.93
C ARG A 36 -9.42 3.08 -6.42
N VAL A 37 -8.52 2.57 -5.57
CA VAL A 37 -7.65 1.42 -5.82
C VAL A 37 -7.93 0.38 -4.74
N GLY A 38 -8.18 -0.85 -5.19
CA GLY A 38 -8.79 -1.91 -4.40
C GLY A 38 -10.31 -2.04 -4.66
N ASP A 39 -10.85 -3.24 -4.47
CA ASP A 39 -12.27 -3.53 -4.56
C ASP A 39 -12.97 -3.20 -3.24
N TYR A 40 -13.31 -1.93 -3.07
CA TYR A 40 -13.90 -1.43 -1.83
C TYR A 40 -15.25 -2.06 -1.48
N GLU A 41 -16.00 -2.54 -2.47
CA GLU A 41 -17.34 -3.10 -2.23
C GLU A 41 -17.29 -4.57 -1.82
N LEU A 42 -16.16 -5.27 -2.02
CA LEU A 42 -15.98 -6.66 -1.59
C LEU A 42 -16.05 -6.80 -0.06
N GLY A 43 -15.64 -5.77 0.68
CA GLY A 43 -15.43 -5.84 2.13
C GLY A 43 -14.17 -6.63 2.49
N THR A 44 -13.67 -6.46 3.71
CA THR A 44 -12.49 -7.16 4.23
C THR A 44 -12.44 -7.12 5.76
N SER A 45 -11.50 -7.86 6.34
CA SER A 45 -11.18 -7.86 7.77
C SER A 45 -10.28 -6.66 8.09
N LEU A 46 -10.81 -5.61 8.74
CA LEU A 46 -9.99 -4.45 9.13
C LEU A 46 -8.93 -4.81 10.19
N ARG A 47 -9.10 -5.93 10.89
CA ARG A 47 -8.04 -6.49 11.75
C ARG A 47 -6.84 -6.95 10.91
N ASP A 48 -7.07 -7.65 9.82
CA ASP A 48 -5.98 -8.16 8.98
C ASP A 48 -5.33 -7.01 8.18
N VAL A 49 -6.12 -5.99 7.82
CA VAL A 49 -5.61 -4.69 7.36
C VAL A 49 -4.70 -4.04 8.41
N LEU A 50 -5.12 -3.96 9.67
CA LEU A 50 -4.31 -3.37 10.75
C LEU A 50 -2.93 -4.04 10.87
N PHE A 51 -2.88 -5.37 10.90
CA PHE A 51 -1.62 -6.10 10.98
C PHE A 51 -0.77 -5.98 9.69
N SER A 52 -1.43 -5.85 8.54
CA SER A 52 -0.74 -5.56 7.29
C SER A 52 -0.12 -4.16 7.28
N LEU A 53 -0.83 -3.17 7.85
CA LEU A 53 -0.35 -1.80 7.99
C LEU A 53 0.86 -1.69 8.93
N ASP A 54 0.99 -2.56 9.95
CA ASP A 54 2.19 -2.61 10.81
C ASP A 54 3.46 -2.76 9.96
N THR A 55 3.42 -3.61 8.94
CA THR A 55 4.57 -3.82 8.03
C THR A 55 4.88 -2.56 7.24
N LEU A 56 3.86 -1.82 6.79
CA LEU A 56 4.10 -0.57 6.06
C LEU A 56 4.68 0.52 6.97
N VAL A 57 4.14 0.66 8.19
CA VAL A 57 4.61 1.63 9.20
C VAL A 57 6.06 1.34 9.61
N GLN A 58 6.43 0.08 9.78
CA GLN A 58 7.82 -0.31 10.07
C GLN A 58 8.81 0.07 8.95
N ASN A 59 8.32 0.24 7.73
CA ASN A 59 9.12 0.63 6.56
C ASN A 59 9.09 2.15 6.28
N ASN A 60 8.44 2.95 7.13
CA ASN A 60 8.42 4.41 6.98
C ASN A 60 9.84 4.99 6.90
N GLY A 61 10.05 5.96 6.02
CA GLY A 61 11.33 6.61 5.76
C GLY A 61 12.38 5.73 5.09
N ASN A 62 12.13 4.43 4.92
CA ASN A 62 13.12 3.47 4.42
C ASN A 62 12.98 3.19 2.92
N ARG A 63 12.13 3.91 2.17
CA ARG A 63 11.86 3.64 0.74
C ARG A 63 12.71 4.45 -0.23
N THR A 64 13.78 5.09 0.24
CA THR A 64 14.72 5.82 -0.61
C THR A 64 15.60 4.87 -1.42
N GLN A 65 15.54 4.96 -2.76
CA GLN A 65 16.47 4.27 -3.66
C GLN A 65 16.58 5.03 -4.99
N VAL A 66 17.68 5.79 -5.11
CA VAL A 66 18.01 6.68 -6.23
C VAL A 66 18.02 5.98 -7.59
N GLU A 67 18.60 4.78 -7.68
CA GLU A 67 18.69 4.07 -8.98
C GLU A 67 17.29 3.71 -9.49
N LEU A 68 16.48 3.08 -8.64
CA LEU A 68 15.10 2.72 -8.98
C LEU A 68 14.26 3.96 -9.28
N PHE A 69 14.43 5.03 -8.50
CA PHE A 69 13.72 6.28 -8.71
C PHE A 69 13.97 6.88 -10.10
N GLY A 70 15.18 6.71 -10.65
CA GLY A 70 15.59 7.26 -11.95
C GLY A 70 15.12 6.49 -13.19
N LEU A 71 14.53 5.29 -13.03
CA LEU A 71 14.08 4.46 -14.15
C LEU A 71 12.84 5.03 -14.86
N SER A 72 12.54 4.59 -16.08
CA SER A 72 11.22 4.85 -16.67
C SER A 72 10.13 4.16 -15.85
N GLY A 73 8.88 4.65 -15.89
CA GLY A 73 7.78 4.06 -15.09
C GLY A 73 7.55 2.59 -15.44
N ARG A 74 7.68 2.24 -16.73
CA ARG A 74 7.60 0.86 -17.21
C ARG A 74 8.76 0.01 -16.68
N ASP A 75 10.00 0.49 -16.81
CA ASP A 75 11.18 -0.27 -16.37
C ASP A 75 11.19 -0.47 -14.86
N LEU A 76 10.80 0.56 -14.11
CA LEU A 76 10.66 0.49 -12.65
C LEU A 76 9.62 -0.56 -12.26
N PHE A 77 8.43 -0.51 -12.85
CA PHE A 77 7.38 -1.48 -12.59
C PHE A 77 7.84 -2.90 -12.94
N THR A 78 8.38 -3.11 -14.15
CA THR A 78 8.86 -4.43 -14.59
C THR A 78 9.97 -4.96 -13.70
N ARG A 79 10.90 -4.09 -13.26
CA ARG A 79 12.01 -4.49 -12.39
C ARG A 79 11.53 -4.90 -11.00
N LEU A 80 10.67 -4.10 -10.37
CA LEU A 80 10.11 -4.43 -9.06
C LEU A 80 9.20 -5.66 -9.13
N ASP A 81 8.33 -5.72 -10.13
CA ASP A 81 7.38 -6.83 -10.28
C ASP A 81 8.09 -8.14 -10.60
N GLY A 82 9.07 -8.11 -11.51
CA GLY A 82 9.87 -9.27 -11.88
C GLY A 82 10.70 -9.81 -10.71
N ALA A 83 11.35 -8.94 -9.94
CA ALA A 83 12.18 -9.38 -8.81
C ALA A 83 11.35 -9.87 -7.60
N LEU A 84 10.13 -9.38 -7.42
CA LEU A 84 9.29 -9.74 -6.27
C LEU A 84 8.33 -10.91 -6.56
N PHE A 85 7.86 -11.04 -7.79
CA PHE A 85 6.79 -11.97 -8.17
C PHE A 85 7.05 -12.74 -9.47
N GLY A 86 8.21 -12.51 -10.13
CA GLY A 86 8.58 -13.22 -11.34
C GLY A 86 8.82 -14.71 -11.10
N TYR A 87 8.37 -15.54 -12.05
CA TYR A 87 8.60 -16.99 -12.01
C TYR A 87 10.01 -17.38 -12.47
N GLU A 88 10.60 -16.58 -13.36
CA GLU A 88 11.95 -16.78 -13.87
C GLU A 88 12.93 -15.95 -13.04
N ARG A 89 14.10 -16.53 -12.72
CA ARG A 89 15.15 -15.79 -12.03
C ARG A 89 15.55 -14.57 -12.85
N THR A 90 15.48 -13.39 -12.25
CA THR A 90 15.97 -12.17 -12.87
C THR A 90 17.39 -11.87 -12.40
N LEU A 91 18.13 -11.06 -13.17
CA LEU A 91 19.44 -10.56 -12.75
C LEU A 91 19.37 -9.64 -11.51
N TYR A 92 18.16 -9.28 -11.06
CA TYR A 92 17.93 -8.41 -9.92
C TYR A 92 17.50 -9.16 -8.65
N ASP A 93 17.27 -10.47 -8.69
CA ASP A 93 16.73 -11.21 -7.54
C ASP A 93 17.64 -11.12 -6.31
N GLU A 94 18.94 -11.32 -6.49
CA GLU A 94 19.93 -11.23 -5.41
C GLU A 94 20.03 -9.82 -4.85
N VAL A 95 19.97 -8.82 -5.74
CA VAL A 95 19.96 -7.39 -5.36
C VAL A 95 18.69 -7.07 -4.58
N ALA A 96 17.54 -7.54 -5.03
CA ALA A 96 16.24 -7.31 -4.40
C ALA A 96 16.17 -7.89 -2.99
N VAL A 97 16.72 -9.09 -2.78
CA VAL A 97 16.82 -9.69 -1.44
C VAL A 97 17.79 -8.91 -0.56
N LYS A 98 19.01 -8.65 -1.05
CA LYS A 98 20.06 -7.95 -0.30
C LYS A 98 19.63 -6.54 0.10
N GLU A 99 18.99 -5.83 -0.83
CA GLU A 99 18.50 -4.48 -0.64
C GLU A 99 17.06 -4.45 -0.15
N THR A 100 16.45 -5.58 0.26
CA THR A 100 15.13 -5.69 0.88
C THR A 100 13.97 -5.00 0.11
N TRP A 101 13.94 -5.15 -1.21
CA TRP A 101 12.99 -4.47 -2.12
C TRP A 101 11.50 -4.75 -1.84
N ALA A 102 11.17 -5.76 -1.02
CA ALA A 102 9.81 -6.02 -0.56
C ALA A 102 9.14 -4.78 0.07
N ARG A 103 9.92 -3.88 0.69
CA ARG A 103 9.41 -2.62 1.28
C ARG A 103 8.79 -1.65 0.26
N PHE A 104 9.13 -1.80 -1.02
CA PHE A 104 8.60 -0.96 -2.10
C PHE A 104 7.21 -1.43 -2.52
N ASN A 105 6.82 -2.68 -2.25
CA ASN A 105 5.44 -3.12 -2.42
C ASN A 105 4.60 -2.55 -1.27
N VAL A 106 3.68 -1.66 -1.60
CA VAL A 106 2.82 -0.98 -0.62
C VAL A 106 1.36 -1.45 -0.68
N VAL A 107 1.10 -2.53 -1.40
CA VAL A 107 -0.17 -3.24 -1.37
C VAL A 107 -0.27 -4.05 -0.08
N LEU A 108 -1.43 -3.98 0.58
CA LEU A 108 -1.74 -4.85 1.70
C LEU A 108 -2.13 -6.24 1.19
N PRO A 109 -1.62 -7.33 1.76
CA PRO A 109 -1.96 -8.70 1.37
C PRO A 109 -3.35 -9.10 1.89
N VAL A 110 -4.38 -8.40 1.42
CA VAL A 110 -5.80 -8.67 1.69
C VAL A 110 -6.57 -8.69 0.37
N ASP A 111 -7.65 -9.46 0.36
CA ASP A 111 -8.51 -9.77 -0.79
C ASP A 111 -8.93 -8.54 -1.62
N VAL A 112 -9.27 -7.42 -0.97
CA VAL A 112 -9.65 -6.18 -1.67
C VAL A 112 -8.56 -5.63 -2.59
N PHE A 113 -7.29 -6.04 -2.43
CA PHE A 113 -6.20 -5.61 -3.30
C PHE A 113 -5.68 -6.66 -4.28
N ASP A 114 -6.24 -7.87 -4.32
CA ASP A 114 -5.78 -8.96 -5.20
C ASP A 114 -5.73 -8.57 -6.69
N GLY A 115 -6.61 -7.65 -7.10
CA GLY A 115 -6.68 -7.13 -8.46
C GLY A 115 -5.71 -5.99 -8.80
N CYS A 116 -4.76 -5.64 -7.92
CA CYS A 116 -3.86 -4.51 -8.17
C CYS A 116 -2.44 -4.70 -7.64
N LYS A 117 -1.52 -3.91 -8.22
CA LYS A 117 -0.14 -3.77 -7.76
C LYS A 117 0.14 -2.29 -7.53
N VAL A 118 0.77 -1.97 -6.41
CA VAL A 118 1.15 -0.62 -6.01
C VAL A 118 2.56 -0.64 -5.44
N TYR A 119 3.45 0.13 -6.06
CA TYR A 119 4.82 0.29 -5.63
C TYR A 119 5.11 1.73 -5.23
N LEU A 120 5.99 1.92 -4.26
CA LEU A 120 6.45 3.23 -3.80
C LEU A 120 7.96 3.25 -3.68
N VAL A 121 8.61 4.17 -4.39
CA VAL A 121 10.05 4.43 -4.30
C VAL A 121 10.27 5.91 -4.08
N GLU A 122 11.27 6.28 -3.30
CA GLU A 122 11.56 7.66 -2.94
C GLU A 122 12.97 8.07 -3.33
N ASN A 123 13.17 9.38 -3.48
CA ASN A 123 14.49 9.99 -3.45
C ASN A 123 14.62 10.87 -2.20
N LEU A 124 15.45 11.92 -2.23
CA LEU A 124 15.61 12.83 -1.09
C LEU A 124 14.40 13.74 -0.85
N GLU A 125 13.62 14.06 -1.88
CA GLU A 125 12.59 15.11 -1.84
C GLU A 125 11.18 14.59 -2.15
N MET A 126 11.08 13.55 -2.97
CA MET A 126 9.83 13.09 -3.57
C MET A 126 9.64 11.58 -3.38
N SER A 127 8.39 11.20 -3.21
CA SER A 127 7.93 9.84 -3.42
C SER A 127 7.37 9.68 -4.84
N ARG A 128 7.56 8.49 -5.40
CA ARG A 128 7.08 8.08 -6.71
C ARG A 128 6.29 6.79 -6.55
N MET A 129 5.00 6.88 -6.79
CA MET A 129 4.07 5.76 -6.68
C MET A 129 3.70 5.24 -8.07
N LEU A 130 3.80 3.94 -8.28
CA LEU A 130 3.34 3.25 -9.48
C LEU A 130 2.17 2.36 -9.10
N PHE A 131 1.12 2.37 -9.89
CA PHE A 131 -0.03 1.53 -9.63
C PHE A 131 -0.63 0.97 -10.91
N ARG A 132 -1.07 -0.28 -10.85
CA ARG A 132 -1.68 -0.99 -11.97
C ARG A 132 -2.82 -1.86 -11.46
N ASN A 133 -3.97 -1.75 -12.11
CA ASN A 133 -5.03 -2.75 -11.99
C ASN A 133 -4.68 -3.91 -12.93
N LEU A 134 -4.71 -5.15 -12.46
CA LEU A 134 -4.31 -6.33 -13.24
C LEU A 134 -5.19 -6.58 -14.47
N ASN A 135 -6.43 -6.07 -14.45
CA ASN A 135 -7.33 -6.09 -15.61
C ASN A 135 -6.98 -5.02 -16.67
N LYS A 136 -5.99 -4.17 -16.41
CA LYS A 136 -5.51 -3.13 -17.32
C LYS A 136 -4.04 -3.37 -17.69
N VAL A 137 -3.68 -2.96 -18.90
CA VAL A 137 -2.30 -3.07 -19.39
C VAL A 137 -1.43 -1.93 -18.88
N GLU A 138 -2.01 -0.74 -18.73
CA GLU A 138 -1.29 0.49 -18.43
C GLU A 138 -0.88 0.58 -16.96
N VAL A 139 0.42 0.86 -16.74
CA VAL A 139 0.95 1.29 -15.44
C VAL A 139 0.73 2.79 -15.32
N GLN A 140 0.10 3.20 -14.23
CA GLN A 140 -0.07 4.61 -13.88
C GLN A 140 0.97 5.03 -12.85
N GLU A 141 1.28 6.32 -12.84
CA GLU A 141 2.29 6.90 -11.97
C GLU A 141 1.75 8.18 -11.33
N GLU A 142 2.18 8.44 -10.09
CA GLU A 142 2.02 9.70 -9.39
C GLU A 142 3.28 10.05 -8.60
N LYS A 143 3.59 11.35 -8.50
CA LYS A 143 4.71 11.85 -7.69
C LYS A 143 4.20 12.88 -6.70
N PHE A 144 4.67 12.80 -5.47
CA PHE A 144 4.28 13.70 -4.40
C PHE A 144 5.42 13.86 -3.39
N GLU A 145 5.25 14.78 -2.44
CA GLU A 145 6.24 15.07 -1.42
C GLU A 145 6.59 13.82 -0.60
N LYS A 146 7.89 13.63 -0.34
CA LYS A 146 8.37 12.52 0.48
C LYS A 146 7.69 12.50 1.85
N GLY A 147 7.30 11.31 2.30
CA GLY A 147 6.69 11.11 3.61
C GLY A 147 5.17 11.34 3.66
N LEU A 148 4.55 11.88 2.60
CA LEU A 148 3.09 12.00 2.52
C LEU A 148 2.41 10.62 2.69
N PHE A 149 2.91 9.60 1.99
CA PHE A 149 2.38 8.24 2.10
C PHE A 149 2.49 7.72 3.54
N ASP A 150 3.68 7.84 4.14
CA ASP A 150 3.97 7.34 5.49
C ASP A 150 3.09 8.01 6.56
N ASP A 151 2.87 9.32 6.45
CA ASP A 151 1.97 10.05 7.34
C ASP A 151 0.52 9.55 7.22
N VAL A 152 0.00 9.41 5.99
CA VAL A 152 -1.36 8.94 5.75
C VAL A 152 -1.55 7.51 6.28
N ILE A 153 -0.61 6.61 5.98
CA ILE A 153 -0.63 5.23 6.47
C ILE A 153 -0.56 5.18 7.99
N SER A 154 0.32 5.98 8.61
CA SER A 154 0.46 6.00 10.07
C SER A 154 -0.80 6.48 10.77
N ARG A 155 -1.48 7.49 10.23
CA ARG A 155 -2.75 7.97 10.78
C ARG A 155 -3.87 6.93 10.66
N ALA A 156 -3.99 6.29 9.49
CA ALA A 156 -4.96 5.22 9.30
C ALA A 156 -4.70 4.02 10.23
N HIS A 157 -3.43 3.63 10.39
CA HIS A 157 -3.00 2.58 11.31
C HIS A 157 -3.34 2.89 12.77
N GLN A 158 -3.02 4.10 13.22
CA GLN A 158 -3.31 4.54 14.60
C GLN A 158 -4.81 4.47 14.90
N GLU A 159 -5.65 4.93 13.98
CA GLU A 159 -7.10 4.91 14.16
C GLU A 159 -7.64 3.47 14.21
N LEU A 160 -7.22 2.61 13.27
CA LEU A 160 -7.59 1.19 13.28
C LEU A 160 -7.11 0.48 14.57
N ALA A 161 -5.92 0.82 15.07
CA ALA A 161 -5.41 0.27 16.32
C ALA A 161 -6.26 0.70 17.54
N ILE A 162 -6.76 1.94 17.55
CA ILE A 162 -7.68 2.43 18.59
C ILE A 162 -9.00 1.66 18.53
N LEU A 163 -9.59 1.53 17.33
CA LEU A 163 -10.82 0.76 17.12
C LEU A 163 -10.67 -0.68 17.61
N TYR A 164 -9.60 -1.36 17.21
CA TYR A 164 -9.31 -2.74 17.60
C TYR A 164 -9.15 -2.90 19.12
N LYS A 165 -8.40 -2.01 19.77
CA LYS A 165 -8.23 -2.03 21.23
C LYS A 165 -9.54 -1.82 21.97
N ASN A 166 -10.41 -0.94 21.47
CA ASN A 166 -11.71 -0.68 22.09
C ASN A 166 -12.63 -1.90 21.99
N VAL A 167 -12.62 -2.60 20.86
CA VAL A 167 -13.42 -3.81 20.68
C VAL A 167 -12.92 -4.96 21.58
N ILE A 168 -11.61 -5.19 21.65
CA ILE A 168 -11.04 -6.24 22.52
C ILE A 168 -11.35 -5.98 23.99
N LYS A 169 -11.25 -4.73 24.47
CA LYS A 169 -11.54 -4.40 25.88
C LYS A 169 -13.00 -4.62 26.27
N ASN A 170 -13.91 -4.58 25.31
CA ASN A 170 -15.35 -4.71 25.51
C ASN A 170 -15.87 -6.12 25.16
N SER A 171 -14.99 -7.07 24.80
CA SER A 171 -15.32 -8.47 24.52
C SER A 171 -14.98 -9.35 25.71
#